data_AF-A0A0K1PP54-F1
#
_entry.id   AF-A0A0K1PP54-F1
#
_cell.length_a   1.000
_cell.length_b   1.000
_cell.length_c   1.000
_cell.angle_alpha   90.00
_cell.angle_beta   90.00
_cell.angle_gamma   90.00
#
_symmetry.space_group_name_H-M   'P 1'
#
loop_
_entity.id
_entity.type
_entity.pdbx_description
1 polymer ?
#
loop_
_entity_poly.entity_id
_entity_poly.type
_entity_poly.pdbx_seq_one_letter_code
_entity_poly.pdbx_strand_id
1 'polypeptide(L)'
;MRPMNYKRVVFPAVCLLTIAAAVACGDDETNSTPVDDGVDSSTPHQQPDASKTDSNTPDAKDATSGNDAGADADADAEACESPVTFKPDANAKTKATAALAALSPDATLQWSDARGTIASISDLVVSPACTGNDDVYDKFFDYLEAHRDLFQIERSDWRAPPPLPCSAISGFQFVSIHREKLGAYEEVNDTFSVVADVKDGNVIFRNFSGFYIPSSTIVGPQLGDCADKTEAQMTPLLRAEPFAYATLNQCNIDGSFKYTPVATDKLTFAPSATMTWEEGTELTLRRQRTATLVVSSANYTNDLLRSNANCPDDDGNPNIGWIRTYDTVTGEIISDSLTPDPYCLVCFGGGL
;
A
#
# COMPACT_ATOMS: atom_id res chain seq x y z
N MET A 1 -17.36 38.20 -21.73
CA MET A 1 -17.00 37.10 -20.81
C MET A 1 -17.78 35.86 -21.26
N ARG A 2 -17.08 34.86 -21.82
CA ARG A 2 -17.69 33.60 -22.29
C ARG A 2 -17.58 32.55 -21.16
N PRO A 3 -18.59 31.69 -20.96
CA PRO A 3 -18.51 30.62 -19.97
C PRO A 3 -17.57 29.50 -20.45
N MET A 4 -16.67 29.06 -19.57
CA MET A 4 -15.83 27.88 -19.77
C MET A 4 -16.67 26.61 -19.56
N ASN A 5 -16.77 25.79 -20.59
CA ASN A 5 -17.31 24.43 -20.50
C ASN A 5 -16.24 23.50 -19.95
N TYR A 6 -16.41 23.02 -18.72
CA TYR A 6 -15.65 21.89 -18.19
C TYR A 6 -16.20 20.60 -18.81
N LYS A 7 -15.42 19.98 -19.71
CA LYS A 7 -15.66 18.60 -20.14
C LYS A 7 -15.26 17.68 -18.99
N ARG A 8 -16.24 16.97 -18.42
CA ARG A 8 -16.01 15.81 -17.55
C ARG A 8 -15.37 14.71 -18.40
N VAL A 9 -14.12 14.38 -18.10
CA VAL A 9 -13.49 13.15 -18.59
C VAL A 9 -14.02 12.02 -17.71
N VAL A 10 -14.80 11.12 -18.32
CA VAL A 10 -15.28 9.90 -17.69
C VAL A 10 -14.13 8.90 -17.76
N PHE A 11 -13.51 8.61 -16.61
CA PHE A 11 -12.59 7.48 -16.49
C PHE A 11 -13.40 6.18 -16.53
N PRO A 12 -13.04 5.22 -17.41
CA PRO A 12 -13.62 3.89 -17.31
C PRO A 12 -13.07 3.22 -16.04
N ALA A 13 -13.98 2.82 -15.16
CA ALA A 13 -13.70 1.95 -14.04
C ALA A 13 -13.05 0.66 -14.55
N VAL A 14 -11.78 0.46 -14.19
CA VAL A 14 -11.11 -0.83 -14.33
C VAL A 14 -11.75 -1.75 -13.30
N CYS A 15 -12.55 -2.70 -13.77
CA CYS A 15 -13.07 -3.80 -12.96
C CYS A 15 -11.89 -4.61 -12.40
N LEU A 16 -11.59 -4.42 -11.12
CA LEU A 16 -10.91 -5.42 -10.31
C LEU A 16 -11.84 -6.64 -10.21
N LEU A 17 -11.56 -7.66 -11.03
CA LEU A 17 -12.13 -8.99 -10.85
C LEU A 17 -11.45 -9.62 -9.62
N THR A 18 -12.12 -9.57 -8.49
CA THR A 18 -11.82 -10.44 -7.35
C THR A 18 -12.27 -11.85 -7.69
N ILE A 19 -11.33 -12.78 -7.78
CA ILE A 19 -11.60 -14.21 -7.93
C ILE A 19 -12.11 -14.70 -6.57
N ALA A 20 -13.42 -14.89 -6.46
CA ALA A 20 -14.03 -15.62 -5.36
C ALA A 20 -13.66 -17.11 -5.49
N ALA A 21 -12.88 -17.62 -4.53
CA ALA A 21 -12.68 -19.05 -4.37
C ALA A 21 -14.00 -19.68 -3.90
N ALA A 22 -14.65 -20.43 -4.78
CA ALA A 22 -15.78 -21.28 -4.42
C ALA A 22 -15.25 -22.48 -3.61
N VAL A 23 -15.47 -22.44 -2.29
CA VAL A 23 -15.34 -23.62 -1.42
C VAL A 23 -16.56 -24.49 -1.66
N ALA A 24 -16.37 -25.61 -2.37
CA ALA A 24 -17.37 -26.65 -2.49
C ALA A 24 -17.42 -27.43 -1.17
N CYS A 25 -18.58 -27.40 -0.51
CA CYS A 25 -18.92 -28.31 0.58
C CYS A 25 -18.98 -29.73 0.02
N GLY A 26 -18.00 -30.56 0.38
CA GLY A 26 -18.05 -32.01 0.24
C GLY A 26 -18.30 -32.62 1.60
N ASP A 27 -19.46 -33.27 1.73
CA ASP A 27 -19.79 -34.16 2.85
C ASP A 27 -18.80 -35.33 2.88
N ASP A 28 -18.16 -35.58 4.03
CA ASP A 28 -17.70 -36.93 4.35
C ASP A 28 -17.80 -37.17 5.86
N GLU A 29 -18.79 -37.97 6.23
CA GLU A 29 -18.90 -38.58 7.55
C GLU A 29 -17.84 -39.66 7.68
N THR A 30 -16.98 -39.60 8.71
CA THR A 30 -16.61 -40.80 9.50
C THR A 30 -15.85 -40.42 10.77
N ASN A 31 -16.59 -40.43 11.87
CA ASN A 31 -16.35 -41.24 13.06
C ASN A 31 -14.88 -41.63 13.38
N SER A 32 -14.29 -41.02 14.43
CA SER A 32 -13.36 -41.70 15.34
C SER A 32 -13.26 -40.96 16.68
N THR A 33 -13.25 -41.77 17.74
CA THR A 33 -13.43 -41.54 19.17
C THR A 33 -12.36 -40.71 19.89
N PRO A 34 -12.65 -40.17 21.10
CA PRO A 34 -11.70 -39.39 21.89
C PRO A 34 -10.77 -40.30 22.68
N VAL A 35 -9.47 -39.99 22.68
CA VAL A 35 -8.51 -40.52 23.66
C VAL A 35 -8.20 -39.41 24.66
N ASP A 36 -8.71 -39.68 25.86
CA ASP A 36 -8.40 -39.07 27.14
C ASP A 36 -7.00 -39.55 27.57
N ASP A 37 -6.13 -38.65 28.00
CA ASP A 37 -5.02 -38.94 28.91
C ASP A 37 -4.43 -37.62 29.42
N GLY A 38 -4.87 -37.24 30.62
CA GLY A 38 -4.21 -36.22 31.42
C GLY A 38 -2.92 -36.76 32.04
N VAL A 39 -1.88 -35.93 32.08
CA VAL A 39 -0.81 -36.03 33.09
C VAL A 39 -0.39 -34.64 33.54
N ASP A 40 -0.65 -34.41 34.82
CA ASP A 40 -0.16 -33.38 35.72
C ASP A 40 1.32 -33.67 36.08
N SER A 41 2.18 -32.64 36.08
CA SER A 41 3.35 -32.61 36.99
C SER A 41 4.00 -31.23 37.00
N SER A 42 3.78 -30.55 38.12
CA SER A 42 4.52 -29.43 38.67
C SER A 42 5.94 -29.83 39.10
N THR A 43 6.96 -28.96 39.01
CA THR A 43 8.04 -28.75 40.04
C THR A 43 8.84 -27.45 39.74
N PRO A 44 9.34 -26.70 40.76
CA PRO A 44 9.85 -25.32 40.64
C PRO A 44 11.38 -25.16 40.87
N HIS A 45 11.82 -23.88 40.94
CA HIS A 45 13.09 -23.31 41.42
C HIS A 45 14.33 -23.37 40.51
N GLN A 46 14.90 -22.19 40.17
CA GLN A 46 16.08 -21.65 40.87
C GLN A 46 16.46 -20.24 40.38
N GLN A 47 16.51 -19.32 41.35
CA GLN A 47 17.18 -18.03 41.33
C GLN A 47 18.70 -18.23 41.50
N PRO A 48 19.53 -17.33 40.96
CA PRO A 48 20.70 -16.91 41.72
C PRO A 48 20.77 -15.39 41.94
N ASP A 49 21.32 -15.10 43.10
CA ASP A 49 21.54 -13.83 43.77
C ASP A 49 22.74 -13.03 43.24
N ALA A 50 22.81 -11.79 43.73
CA ALA A 50 23.98 -10.89 43.85
C ALA A 50 24.46 -10.17 42.58
N SER A 51 24.67 -8.84 42.57
CA SER A 51 25.39 -8.08 43.59
C SER A 51 25.03 -6.59 43.59
N LYS A 52 24.98 -6.02 44.80
CA LYS A 52 24.98 -4.59 45.10
C LYS A 52 26.38 -4.00 44.92
N THR A 53 26.46 -2.76 44.43
CA THR A 53 27.52 -1.84 44.83
C THR A 53 26.90 -0.46 45.07
N ASP A 54 26.77 -0.11 46.34
CA ASP A 54 26.58 1.26 46.81
C ASP A 54 27.93 1.98 46.76
N SER A 55 27.96 3.22 46.26
CA SER A 55 28.98 4.20 46.65
C SER A 55 28.41 5.60 46.51
N ASN A 56 28.08 6.12 47.69
CA ASN A 56 27.58 7.43 48.00
C ASN A 56 28.74 8.44 48.19
N THR A 57 28.61 9.62 47.54
CA THR A 57 28.76 10.98 48.16
C THR A 57 30.17 11.63 48.18
N PRO A 58 30.37 12.98 48.28
CA PRO A 58 29.49 14.18 48.08
C PRO A 58 30.05 15.30 47.14
N ASP A 59 29.13 16.22 46.81
CA ASP A 59 29.21 17.70 46.61
C ASP A 59 30.56 18.45 46.57
N ALA A 60 30.69 19.34 45.57
CA ALA A 60 31.17 20.72 45.76
C ALA A 60 30.76 21.68 44.60
N LYS A 61 29.75 22.51 44.89
CA LYS A 61 29.55 23.95 44.59
C LYS A 61 30.29 24.72 43.48
N ASP A 62 29.46 25.52 42.78
CA ASP A 62 29.61 26.92 42.33
C ASP A 62 30.78 27.34 41.42
N ALA A 63 30.47 27.77 40.19
CA ALA A 63 30.31 29.21 39.86
C ALA A 63 30.41 29.47 38.33
N THR A 64 29.35 30.08 37.80
CA THR A 64 29.32 31.15 36.77
C THR A 64 30.30 31.13 35.59
N SER A 65 29.76 31.21 34.37
CA SER A 65 29.84 32.42 33.52
C SER A 65 29.83 32.07 32.03
N GLY A 66 28.79 32.56 31.34
CA GLY A 66 28.84 33.08 29.97
C GLY A 66 29.44 32.19 28.87
N ASN A 67 28.55 31.62 28.05
CA ASN A 67 28.59 31.93 26.62
C ASN A 67 27.22 31.67 26.02
N ASP A 68 26.50 32.78 25.83
CA ASP A 68 25.57 32.97 24.71
C ASP A 68 26.34 32.66 23.43
N ALA A 69 26.16 31.45 22.92
CA ALA A 69 26.23 31.19 21.50
C ALA A 69 24.93 30.45 21.17
N GLY A 70 23.86 31.23 21.07
CA GLY A 70 22.69 30.87 20.29
C GLY A 70 23.16 30.58 18.87
N ALA A 71 23.54 29.34 18.63
CA ALA A 71 23.43 28.77 17.31
C ALA A 71 21.95 28.47 17.16
N ASP A 72 21.20 29.46 16.70
CA ASP A 72 20.00 29.24 15.90
C ASP A 72 20.45 28.36 14.73
N ALA A 73 20.46 27.06 14.97
CA ALA A 73 20.44 26.05 13.92
C ALA A 73 19.00 25.93 13.39
N ASP A 74 18.39 27.09 13.08
CA ASP A 74 17.47 27.21 11.97
C ASP A 74 18.32 27.14 10.69
N ALA A 75 19.04 26.02 10.52
CA ALA A 75 19.36 25.57 9.19
C ALA A 75 17.99 25.29 8.60
N ASP A 76 17.53 26.17 7.71
CA ASP A 76 16.31 26.04 6.93
C ASP A 76 16.13 24.56 6.59
N ALA A 77 15.29 23.88 7.37
CA ALA A 77 14.90 22.52 7.08
C ALA A 77 14.14 22.66 5.77
N GLU A 78 14.83 22.41 4.66
CA GLU A 78 14.30 22.52 3.31
C GLU A 78 12.91 21.89 3.36
N ALA A 79 11.89 22.73 3.16
CA ALA A 79 10.52 22.35 3.45
C ALA A 79 10.24 21.10 2.63
N CYS A 80 10.03 19.99 3.33
CA CYS A 80 9.89 18.70 2.69
C CYS A 80 8.82 18.76 1.59
N GLU A 81 9.24 18.52 0.35
CA GLU A 81 8.35 18.54 -0.80
C GLU A 81 7.54 17.24 -0.82
N SER A 82 6.22 17.37 -0.78
CA SER A 82 5.28 16.27 -1.05
C SER A 82 4.02 16.87 -1.68
N PRO A 83 3.48 16.27 -2.76
CA PRO A 83 3.98 15.09 -3.46
C PRO A 83 5.31 15.34 -4.17
N VAL A 84 6.10 14.29 -4.37
CA VAL A 84 7.39 14.35 -5.07
C VAL A 84 7.16 14.12 -6.56
N THR A 85 7.61 15.04 -7.41
CA THR A 85 7.66 14.77 -8.86
C THR A 85 8.84 13.87 -9.18
N PHE A 86 8.57 12.65 -9.63
CA PHE A 86 9.58 11.69 -10.06
C PHE A 86 10.21 12.11 -11.39
N LYS A 87 11.53 11.99 -11.45
CA LYS A 87 12.35 12.24 -12.64
C LYS A 87 12.97 10.92 -13.09
N PRO A 88 12.46 10.30 -14.16
CA PRO A 88 13.08 9.12 -14.77
C PRO A 88 14.56 9.32 -15.11
N ASP A 89 15.38 8.25 -15.03
CA ASP A 89 16.73 8.27 -15.61
C ASP A 89 16.63 8.55 -17.11
N ALA A 90 17.22 9.65 -17.55
CA ALA A 90 17.22 10.08 -18.95
C ALA A 90 17.79 9.03 -19.92
N ASN A 91 18.62 8.10 -19.42
CA ASN A 91 19.22 7.03 -20.21
C ASN A 91 18.48 5.69 -20.10
N ALA A 92 17.45 5.56 -19.25
CA ALA A 92 16.76 4.29 -18.99
C ALA A 92 16.19 3.67 -20.27
N LYS A 93 15.50 4.47 -21.10
CA LYS A 93 14.93 4.01 -22.37
C LYS A 93 15.98 3.51 -23.34
N THR A 94 17.12 4.21 -23.42
CA THR A 94 18.24 3.82 -24.28
C THR A 94 18.86 2.50 -23.82
N LYS A 95 19.08 2.34 -22.50
CA LYS A 95 19.59 1.09 -21.92
C LYS A 95 18.63 -0.07 -22.16
N ALA A 96 17.33 0.12 -21.91
CA ALA A 96 16.30 -0.88 -22.16
C ALA A 96 16.22 -1.28 -23.65
N THR A 97 16.29 -0.30 -24.55
CA THR A 97 16.28 -0.55 -26.00
C THR A 97 17.50 -1.36 -26.44
N ALA A 98 18.69 -1.01 -25.94
CA ALA A 98 19.92 -1.75 -26.23
C ALA A 98 19.88 -3.19 -25.65
N ALA A 99 19.39 -3.34 -24.42
CA ALA A 99 19.22 -4.63 -23.78
C ALA A 99 18.22 -5.52 -24.54
N LEU A 100 17.09 -4.97 -24.98
CA LEU A 100 16.11 -5.72 -25.77
C LEU A 100 16.69 -6.13 -27.13
N ALA A 101 17.37 -5.22 -27.83
CA ALA A 101 17.96 -5.52 -29.13
C ALA A 101 19.03 -6.62 -29.06
N ALA A 102 19.76 -6.71 -27.94
CA ALA A 102 20.72 -7.79 -27.70
C ALA A 102 20.04 -9.16 -27.46
N LEU A 103 18.81 -9.18 -26.94
CA LEU A 103 18.03 -10.39 -26.66
C LEU A 103 17.22 -10.85 -27.86
N SER A 104 16.52 -9.92 -28.50
CA SER A 104 15.67 -10.15 -29.66
C SER A 104 15.62 -8.88 -30.51
N PRO A 105 16.42 -8.78 -31.59
CA PRO A 105 16.48 -7.60 -32.46
C PRO A 105 15.13 -7.20 -33.07
N ASP A 106 14.23 -8.17 -33.22
CA ASP A 106 12.91 -7.98 -33.85
C ASP A 106 11.79 -7.70 -32.82
N ALA A 107 12.09 -7.75 -31.52
CA ALA A 107 11.11 -7.45 -30.48
C ALA A 107 10.79 -5.95 -30.43
N THR A 108 9.53 -5.61 -30.19
CA THR A 108 9.09 -4.21 -30.11
C THR A 108 8.95 -3.77 -28.66
N LEU A 109 9.63 -2.67 -28.30
CA LEU A 109 9.52 -2.03 -26.99
C LEU A 109 8.46 -0.92 -27.01
N GLN A 110 7.49 -1.00 -26.11
CA GLN A 110 6.67 0.14 -25.72
C GLN A 110 7.13 0.66 -24.36
N TRP A 111 7.30 1.97 -24.25
CA TRP A 111 7.90 2.64 -23.10
C TRP A 111 6.96 3.69 -22.51
N SER A 112 6.89 3.79 -21.19
CA SER A 112 6.26 4.94 -20.52
C SER A 112 7.34 5.97 -20.19
N ASP A 113 7.30 7.10 -20.88
CA ASP A 113 8.24 8.20 -20.61
C ASP A 113 8.00 8.80 -19.21
N ALA A 114 6.76 8.78 -18.69
CA ALA A 114 6.43 9.28 -17.36
C ALA A 114 6.98 8.39 -16.23
N ARG A 115 6.87 7.06 -16.37
CA ARG A 115 7.37 6.10 -15.36
C ARG A 115 8.85 5.79 -15.52
N GLY A 116 9.42 6.00 -16.70
CA GLY A 116 10.80 5.59 -16.98
C GLY A 116 10.98 4.07 -17.02
N THR A 117 9.92 3.33 -17.35
CA THR A 117 9.88 1.87 -17.39
C THR A 117 9.21 1.37 -18.67
N ILE A 118 9.30 0.05 -18.91
CA ILE A 118 8.58 -0.57 -20.01
C ILE A 118 7.07 -0.55 -19.74
N ALA A 119 6.29 -0.28 -20.78
CA ALA A 119 4.84 -0.49 -20.74
C ALA A 119 4.51 -1.90 -21.26
N SER A 120 5.14 -2.30 -22.36
CA SER A 120 5.04 -3.65 -22.90
C SER A 120 6.19 -4.00 -23.82
N ILE A 121 6.41 -5.30 -24.03
CA ILE A 121 7.29 -5.86 -25.05
C ILE A 121 6.52 -6.90 -25.83
N SER A 122 6.38 -6.70 -27.14
CA SER A 122 5.85 -7.72 -28.06
C SER A 122 6.98 -8.46 -28.76
N ASP A 123 6.67 -9.68 -29.23
CA ASP A 123 7.55 -10.50 -30.07
C ASP A 123 8.86 -10.97 -29.42
N LEU A 124 9.08 -10.64 -28.14
CA LEU A 124 10.06 -11.29 -27.28
C LEU A 124 9.51 -12.65 -26.82
N VAL A 125 10.23 -13.73 -27.15
CA VAL A 125 9.95 -15.09 -26.68
C VAL A 125 11.19 -15.63 -26.00
N VAL A 126 11.05 -16.06 -24.75
CA VAL A 126 12.17 -16.55 -23.94
C VAL A 126 11.84 -17.90 -23.35
N SER A 127 12.85 -18.76 -23.22
CA SER A 127 12.73 -20.08 -22.61
C SER A 127 13.50 -20.08 -21.30
N PRO A 128 12.84 -19.89 -20.13
CA PRO A 128 13.50 -19.70 -18.84
C PRO A 128 14.02 -21.01 -18.21
N ALA A 129 14.15 -22.11 -18.98
CA ALA A 129 14.50 -23.44 -18.47
C ALA A 129 13.60 -23.88 -17.29
N CYS A 130 12.30 -23.70 -17.46
CA CYS A 130 11.26 -24.03 -16.48
C CYS A 130 10.75 -25.45 -16.73
N THR A 131 11.05 -26.39 -15.81
CA THR A 131 10.75 -27.81 -15.98
C THR A 131 10.20 -28.46 -14.71
N GLY A 132 9.33 -29.47 -14.87
CA GLY A 132 8.85 -30.28 -13.74
C GLY A 132 8.22 -29.45 -12.62
N ASN A 133 8.75 -29.63 -11.41
CA ASN A 133 8.25 -28.99 -10.19
C ASN A 133 8.92 -27.64 -9.87
N ASP A 134 9.76 -27.10 -10.76
CA ASP A 134 10.31 -25.75 -10.60
C ASP A 134 9.16 -24.73 -10.52
N ASP A 135 9.29 -23.71 -9.69
CA ASP A 135 8.29 -22.64 -9.61
C ASP A 135 8.44 -21.67 -10.78
N VAL A 136 7.36 -21.48 -11.54
CA VAL A 136 7.27 -20.53 -12.66
C VAL A 136 7.58 -19.11 -12.21
N TYR A 137 7.16 -18.71 -11.00
CA TYR A 137 7.43 -17.37 -10.48
C TYR A 137 8.91 -17.17 -10.17
N ASP A 138 9.60 -18.17 -9.63
CA ASP A 138 11.04 -18.10 -9.42
C ASP A 138 11.78 -17.96 -10.75
N LYS A 139 11.41 -18.75 -11.77
CA LYS A 139 11.99 -18.64 -13.11
C LYS A 139 11.70 -17.29 -13.77
N PHE A 140 10.52 -16.73 -13.50
CA PHE A 140 10.18 -15.39 -13.97
C PHE A 140 11.06 -14.33 -13.31
N PHE A 141 11.21 -14.35 -11.98
CA PHE A 141 12.11 -13.42 -11.30
C PHE A 141 13.57 -13.58 -11.70
N ASP A 142 14.07 -14.82 -11.83
CA ASP A 142 15.43 -15.08 -12.31
C ASP A 142 15.68 -14.40 -13.67
N TYR A 143 14.69 -14.47 -14.57
CA TYR A 143 14.75 -13.81 -15.87
C TYR A 143 14.74 -12.27 -15.76
N LEU A 144 13.86 -11.70 -14.93
CA LEU A 144 13.81 -10.24 -14.72
C LEU A 144 15.12 -9.72 -14.13
N GLU A 145 15.69 -10.44 -13.16
CA GLU A 145 16.92 -10.07 -12.47
C GLU A 145 18.18 -10.23 -13.34
N ALA A 146 18.16 -11.13 -14.33
CA ALA A 146 19.21 -11.24 -15.34
C ALA A 146 19.20 -10.08 -16.34
N HIS A 147 18.09 -9.34 -16.45
CA HIS A 147 17.88 -8.29 -17.44
C HIS A 147 17.44 -6.96 -16.79
N ARG A 148 18.16 -6.54 -15.74
CA ARG A 148 17.81 -5.35 -14.94
C ARG A 148 17.70 -4.05 -15.73
N ASP A 149 18.53 -3.85 -16.75
CA ASP A 149 18.46 -2.66 -17.61
C ASP A 149 17.16 -2.60 -18.42
N LEU A 150 16.53 -3.75 -18.68
CA LEU A 150 15.26 -3.84 -19.40
C LEU A 150 14.07 -3.72 -18.45
N PHE A 151 14.08 -4.45 -17.33
CA PHE A 151 12.89 -4.57 -16.46
C PHE A 151 12.91 -3.67 -15.22
N GLN A 152 14.08 -3.37 -14.64
CA GLN A 152 14.17 -2.54 -13.42
C GLN A 152 13.31 -3.04 -12.25
N ILE A 153 13.09 -4.37 -12.17
CA ILE A 153 12.33 -5.05 -11.11
C ILE A 153 13.32 -5.77 -10.19
N GLU A 154 13.11 -5.66 -8.88
CA GLU A 154 13.90 -6.33 -7.83
C GLU A 154 13.00 -7.26 -7.04
N ARG A 155 13.33 -8.55 -6.94
CA ARG A 155 12.46 -9.55 -6.27
C ARG A 155 12.07 -9.15 -4.85
N SER A 156 12.94 -8.45 -4.12
CA SER A 156 12.68 -8.01 -2.74
C SER A 156 11.51 -7.03 -2.59
N ASP A 157 11.17 -6.29 -3.65
CA ASP A 157 10.08 -5.31 -3.65
C ASP A 157 8.73 -5.96 -4.02
N TRP A 158 8.77 -7.17 -4.60
CA TRP A 158 7.64 -7.80 -5.27
C TRP A 158 7.25 -9.12 -4.61
N ARG A 159 5.96 -9.40 -4.69
CA ARG A 159 5.39 -10.64 -4.19
C ARG A 159 5.03 -11.56 -5.33
N ALA A 160 5.52 -12.80 -5.23
CA ALA A 160 4.97 -13.91 -5.99
C ALA A 160 3.64 -14.37 -5.36
N PRO A 161 2.62 -14.67 -6.18
CA PRO A 161 1.53 -15.55 -5.76
C PRO A 161 2.04 -16.90 -5.22
N PRO A 162 1.16 -17.76 -4.66
CA PRO A 162 1.54 -19.10 -4.26
C PRO A 162 2.28 -19.86 -5.39
N PRO A 163 3.28 -20.69 -5.07
CA PRO A 163 4.11 -21.36 -6.06
C PRO A 163 3.31 -22.08 -7.14
N LEU A 164 3.71 -21.92 -8.39
CA LEU A 164 3.07 -22.54 -9.55
C LEU A 164 4.09 -23.42 -10.26
N PRO A 165 3.99 -24.76 -10.17
CA PRO A 165 4.98 -25.63 -10.80
C PRO A 165 4.93 -25.52 -12.32
N CYS A 166 6.08 -25.56 -12.99
CA CYS A 166 6.22 -25.50 -14.45
C CYS A 166 5.36 -26.55 -15.17
N SER A 167 5.18 -27.74 -14.57
CA SER A 167 4.33 -28.80 -15.10
C SER A 167 2.83 -28.47 -15.10
N ALA A 168 2.39 -27.46 -14.35
CA ALA A 168 0.99 -27.01 -14.32
C ALA A 168 0.66 -25.98 -15.42
N ILE A 169 1.66 -25.48 -16.14
CA ILE A 169 1.44 -24.62 -17.31
C ILE A 169 0.95 -25.52 -18.46
N SER A 170 -0.33 -25.38 -18.80
CA SER A 170 -0.95 -26.08 -19.93
C SER A 170 -1.57 -25.06 -20.88
N GLY A 171 -0.86 -24.74 -21.96
CA GLY A 171 -1.25 -23.68 -22.89
C GLY A 171 -0.96 -22.29 -22.35
N PHE A 172 -1.72 -21.28 -22.80
CA PHE A 172 -1.49 -19.89 -22.42
C PHE A 172 -2.03 -19.59 -21.01
N GLN A 173 -1.20 -18.99 -20.16
CA GLN A 173 -1.58 -18.52 -18.83
C GLN A 173 -0.91 -17.17 -18.56
N PHE A 174 -1.61 -16.30 -17.84
CA PHE A 174 -1.02 -15.06 -17.34
C PHE A 174 -0.29 -15.33 -16.04
N VAL A 175 0.99 -14.96 -16.01
CA VAL A 175 1.83 -14.98 -14.82
C VAL A 175 2.03 -13.52 -14.43
N SER A 176 1.46 -13.12 -13.29
CA SER A 176 1.51 -11.75 -12.82
C SER A 176 2.10 -11.68 -11.43
N ILE A 177 2.90 -10.65 -11.20
CA ILE A 177 3.46 -10.27 -9.91
C ILE A 177 2.93 -8.89 -9.54
N HIS A 178 2.85 -8.64 -8.24
CA HIS A 178 2.45 -7.36 -7.67
C HIS A 178 3.55 -6.87 -6.77
N ARG A 179 3.81 -5.56 -6.76
CA ARG A 179 4.73 -5.00 -5.79
C ARG A 179 4.05 -5.02 -4.42
N GLU A 180 4.81 -5.39 -3.40
CA GLU A 180 4.34 -5.30 -2.00
C GLU A 180 4.88 -4.06 -1.33
N LYS A 181 6.10 -3.65 -1.69
CA LYS A 181 6.75 -2.50 -1.09
C LYS A 181 7.67 -1.77 -2.06
N LEU A 182 7.82 -0.48 -1.81
CA LEU A 182 8.85 0.36 -2.39
C LEU A 182 9.73 0.87 -1.26
N GLY A 183 10.84 0.17 -1.01
CA GLY A 183 11.74 0.45 0.10
C GLY A 183 11.08 0.10 1.43
N ALA A 184 10.86 1.11 2.29
CA ALA A 184 10.23 0.94 3.61
C ALA A 184 8.70 1.06 3.57
N TYR A 185 8.11 1.42 2.43
CA TYR A 185 6.69 1.72 2.29
C TYR A 185 5.97 0.59 1.58
N GLU A 186 4.79 0.22 2.06
CA GLU A 186 3.88 -0.65 1.28
C GLU A 186 3.49 0.05 -0.02
N GLU A 187 3.34 -0.68 -1.12
CA GLU A 187 2.96 -0.14 -2.43
C GLU A 187 1.75 -0.90 -2.97
N VAL A 188 0.85 -0.22 -3.68
CA VAL A 188 -0.49 -0.75 -4.00
C VAL A 188 -0.85 -0.74 -5.49
N ASN A 189 -0.08 -0.08 -6.35
CA ASN A 189 -0.46 0.17 -7.75
C ASN A 189 0.38 -0.61 -8.77
N ASP A 190 1.54 -1.16 -8.39
CA ASP A 190 2.45 -1.79 -9.35
C ASP A 190 2.06 -3.23 -9.68
N THR A 191 1.94 -3.50 -10.98
CA THR A 191 1.77 -4.85 -11.51
C THR A 191 2.68 -5.08 -12.72
N PHE A 192 3.20 -6.29 -12.81
CA PHE A 192 3.99 -6.73 -13.94
C PHE A 192 3.57 -8.15 -14.32
N SER A 193 3.46 -8.42 -15.62
CA SER A 193 2.92 -9.67 -16.12
C SER A 193 3.62 -10.15 -17.39
N VAL A 194 3.52 -11.45 -17.59
CA VAL A 194 3.95 -12.12 -18.80
C VAL A 194 2.97 -13.25 -19.14
N VAL A 195 2.92 -13.63 -20.41
CA VAL A 195 2.21 -14.84 -20.83
C VAL A 195 3.19 -16.01 -20.77
N ALA A 196 2.90 -16.99 -19.92
CA ALA A 196 3.51 -18.30 -19.97
C ALA A 196 2.75 -19.17 -20.98
N ASP A 197 3.48 -19.90 -21.83
CA ASP A 197 2.91 -20.86 -22.79
C ASP A 197 3.83 -22.08 -22.92
N VAL A 198 3.33 -23.17 -23.51
CA VAL A 198 4.13 -24.37 -23.79
C VAL A 198 4.43 -24.45 -25.28
N LYS A 199 5.72 -24.48 -25.63
CA LYS A 199 6.19 -24.69 -27.00
C LYS A 199 7.22 -25.81 -27.03
N ASP A 200 6.98 -26.80 -27.88
CA ASP A 200 7.84 -27.98 -28.04
C ASP A 200 8.16 -28.67 -26.69
N GLY A 201 7.15 -28.72 -25.80
CA GLY A 201 7.27 -29.32 -24.47
C GLY A 201 7.99 -28.48 -23.41
N ASN A 202 8.37 -27.24 -23.71
CA ASN A 202 9.02 -26.32 -22.78
C ASN A 202 8.14 -25.12 -22.47
N VAL A 203 8.15 -24.66 -21.23
CA VAL A 203 7.53 -23.39 -20.86
C VAL A 203 8.34 -22.25 -21.48
N ILE A 204 7.63 -21.30 -22.11
CA ILE A 204 8.18 -20.06 -22.65
C ILE A 204 7.44 -18.87 -22.05
N PHE A 205 8.12 -17.73 -21.96
CA PHE A 205 7.51 -16.45 -21.62
C PHE A 205 7.47 -15.53 -22.84
N ARG A 206 6.35 -14.82 -23.02
CA ARG A 206 6.13 -13.84 -24.10
C ARG A 206 5.17 -12.75 -23.66
N ASN A 207 5.07 -11.67 -24.43
CA ASN A 207 4.13 -10.56 -24.18
C ASN A 207 4.29 -9.96 -22.76
N PHE A 208 5.48 -9.48 -22.46
CA PHE A 208 5.76 -8.83 -21.18
C PHE A 208 5.02 -7.50 -21.13
N SER A 209 4.38 -7.18 -20.01
CA SER A 209 3.71 -5.90 -19.83
C SER A 209 3.63 -5.49 -18.37
N GLY A 210 3.58 -4.18 -18.12
CA GLY A 210 3.56 -3.69 -16.76
C GLY A 210 3.03 -2.27 -16.63
N PHE A 211 2.50 -2.02 -15.45
CA PHE A 211 2.15 -0.70 -14.94
C PHE A 211 2.87 -0.56 -13.61
N TYR A 212 4.09 -0.01 -13.67
CA TYR A 212 4.99 -0.01 -12.53
C TYR A 212 6.07 1.08 -12.68
N ILE A 213 6.65 1.48 -11.56
CA ILE A 213 7.76 2.43 -11.49
C ILE A 213 9.08 1.69 -11.20
N PRO A 214 10.26 2.31 -11.32
CA PRO A 214 11.52 1.60 -11.09
C PRO A 214 11.66 1.06 -9.65
N SER A 215 12.69 0.25 -9.39
CA SER A 215 12.95 -0.30 -8.06
C SER A 215 13.24 0.78 -7.00
N SER A 216 13.11 0.39 -5.73
CA SER A 216 13.36 1.29 -4.60
C SER A 216 14.77 1.89 -4.57
N THR A 217 15.76 1.22 -5.17
CA THR A 217 17.13 1.76 -5.29
C THR A 217 17.24 2.93 -6.27
N ILE A 218 16.30 3.05 -7.22
CA ILE A 218 16.22 4.14 -8.20
C ILE A 218 15.29 5.25 -7.69
N VAL A 219 14.14 4.87 -7.13
CA VAL A 219 13.12 5.82 -6.66
C VAL A 219 13.50 6.44 -5.31
N GLY A 220 14.07 5.65 -4.40
CA GLY A 220 14.38 6.04 -3.02
C GLY A 220 15.16 7.35 -2.89
N PRO A 221 16.27 7.57 -3.63
CA PRO A 221 17.03 8.82 -3.58
C PRO A 221 16.22 10.07 -3.94
N GLN A 222 15.12 9.95 -4.70
CA GLN A 222 14.29 11.08 -5.10
C GLN A 222 13.24 11.46 -4.05
N LEU A 223 12.88 10.53 -3.17
CA LEU A 223 11.93 10.79 -2.08
C LEU A 223 12.52 11.69 -0.98
N GLY A 224 13.85 11.84 -0.98
CA GLY A 224 14.60 12.62 -0.01
C GLY A 224 14.56 12.04 1.41
N ASP A 225 15.27 12.69 2.33
CA ASP A 225 15.33 12.32 3.76
C ASP A 225 14.14 12.85 4.58
N CYS A 226 13.02 13.12 3.91
CA CYS A 226 11.87 13.71 4.55
C CYS A 226 11.18 12.71 5.46
N ALA A 227 11.28 12.90 6.78
CA ALA A 227 10.66 12.01 7.74
C ALA A 227 9.13 12.15 7.74
N ASP A 228 8.43 11.02 7.92
CA ASP A 228 7.00 11.02 8.14
C ASP A 228 6.68 11.66 9.50
N LYS A 229 5.62 12.47 9.56
CA LYS A 229 5.09 13.02 10.80
C LYS A 229 4.60 11.89 11.70
N THR A 230 4.93 12.01 12.99
CA THR A 230 4.46 11.08 14.02
C THR A 230 2.97 11.22 14.26
N GLU A 231 2.35 10.19 14.86
CA GLU A 231 0.92 10.24 15.26
C GLU A 231 0.61 11.42 16.19
N ALA A 232 1.55 11.78 17.08
CA ALA A 232 1.41 12.91 17.98
C ALA A 232 1.37 14.26 17.22
N GLN A 233 2.13 14.39 16.15
CA GLN A 233 2.11 15.58 15.28
C GLN A 233 0.87 15.61 14.38
N MET A 234 0.41 14.45 13.92
CA MET A 234 -0.75 14.34 13.02
C MET A 234 -2.09 14.50 13.72
N THR A 235 -2.22 13.98 14.95
CA THR A 235 -3.48 14.03 15.71
C THR A 235 -4.12 15.43 15.79
N PRO A 236 -3.41 16.50 16.18
CA PRO A 236 -4.03 17.83 16.23
C PRO A 236 -4.45 18.35 14.85
N LEU A 237 -3.69 18.04 13.79
CA LEU A 237 -4.04 18.44 12.42
C LEU A 237 -5.32 17.75 11.96
N LEU A 238 -5.41 16.43 12.14
CA LEU A 238 -6.57 15.64 11.72
C LEU A 238 -7.83 15.97 12.53
N ARG A 239 -7.69 16.36 13.80
CA ARG A 239 -8.81 16.77 14.65
C ARG A 239 -9.28 18.21 14.38
N ALA A 240 -8.40 19.07 13.86
CA ALA A 240 -8.76 20.44 13.52
C ALA A 240 -9.65 20.50 12.26
N GLU A 241 -9.46 19.59 11.30
CA GLU A 241 -10.25 19.58 10.08
C GLU A 241 -11.57 18.79 10.25
N PRO A 242 -12.74 19.42 10.00
CA PRO A 242 -14.02 18.73 10.08
C PRO A 242 -14.20 17.64 9.03
N PHE A 243 -15.00 16.62 9.35
CA PHE A 243 -15.39 15.53 8.46
C PHE A 243 -16.76 15.81 7.86
N ALA A 244 -16.89 15.71 6.53
CA ALA A 244 -18.17 15.90 5.87
C ALA A 244 -19.07 14.66 6.05
N TYR A 245 -20.38 14.87 6.17
CA TYR A 245 -21.37 13.79 6.09
C TYR A 245 -22.68 14.29 5.50
N ALA A 246 -23.50 13.36 5.03
CA ALA A 246 -24.84 13.65 4.53
C ALA A 246 -25.88 12.87 5.34
N THR A 247 -27.00 13.51 5.68
CA THR A 247 -28.15 12.81 6.25
C THR A 247 -28.97 12.18 5.14
N LEU A 248 -29.50 10.99 5.40
CA LEU A 248 -30.26 10.23 4.43
C LEU A 248 -31.73 10.08 4.87
N ASN A 249 -32.64 10.26 3.93
CA ASN A 249 -34.05 9.90 4.05
C ASN A 249 -34.42 8.95 2.91
N GLN A 250 -34.71 7.68 3.24
CA GLN A 250 -34.97 6.64 2.23
C GLN A 250 -33.87 6.59 1.14
N CYS A 251 -32.60 6.60 1.55
CA CYS A 251 -31.44 6.64 0.66
C CYS A 251 -31.28 7.93 -0.18
N ASN A 252 -32.13 8.94 0.00
CA ASN A 252 -31.96 10.26 -0.62
C ASN A 252 -31.22 11.18 0.34
N ILE A 253 -30.25 11.94 -0.18
CA ILE A 253 -29.57 12.97 0.58
C ILE A 253 -30.58 14.07 0.92
N ASP A 254 -30.81 14.27 2.22
CA ASP A 254 -31.74 15.26 2.78
C ASP A 254 -30.98 16.49 3.33
N GLY A 255 -29.67 16.36 3.55
CA GLY A 255 -28.83 17.44 4.05
C GLY A 255 -27.35 17.09 4.04
N SER A 256 -26.50 18.11 4.07
CA SER A 256 -25.04 17.98 4.12
C SER A 256 -24.50 18.79 5.29
N PHE A 257 -23.64 18.17 6.09
CA PHE A 257 -23.16 18.68 7.36
C PHE A 257 -21.67 18.38 7.54
N LYS A 258 -21.11 18.90 8.63
CA LYS A 258 -19.73 18.65 9.03
C LYS A 258 -19.67 18.27 10.51
N TYR A 259 -18.77 17.36 10.84
CA TYR A 259 -18.47 16.94 12.20
C TYR A 259 -17.04 17.34 12.57
N THR A 260 -16.87 18.09 13.67
CA THR A 260 -15.55 18.38 14.21
C THR A 260 -15.25 17.40 15.34
N PRO A 261 -14.17 16.62 15.26
CA PRO A 261 -13.81 15.65 16.29
C PRO A 261 -13.60 16.30 17.66
N VAL A 262 -14.02 15.63 18.71
CA VAL A 262 -13.80 16.03 20.10
C VAL A 262 -12.92 15.01 20.83
N ALA A 263 -12.43 15.39 22.02
CA ALA A 263 -11.42 14.59 22.74
C ALA A 263 -11.86 13.17 23.10
N THR A 264 -13.17 12.93 23.25
CA THR A 264 -13.72 11.61 23.57
C THR A 264 -13.84 10.67 22.35
N ASP A 265 -13.70 11.19 21.13
CA ASP A 265 -13.69 10.35 19.93
C ASP A 265 -12.37 9.62 19.78
N LYS A 266 -12.44 8.42 19.20
CA LYS A 266 -11.28 7.55 19.00
C LYS A 266 -10.70 7.79 17.61
N LEU A 267 -9.42 8.15 17.55
CA LEU A 267 -8.66 8.24 16.30
C LEU A 267 -7.60 7.13 16.30
N THR A 268 -7.63 6.25 15.31
CA THR A 268 -6.67 5.14 15.15
C THR A 268 -5.97 5.24 13.81
N PHE A 269 -4.67 5.06 13.79
CA PHE A 269 -3.86 5.12 12.57
C PHE A 269 -3.60 3.71 12.03
N ALA A 270 -3.59 3.55 10.70
CA ALA A 270 -3.09 2.32 10.08
C ALA A 270 -1.63 2.07 10.51
N PRO A 271 -1.17 0.82 10.63
CA PRO A 271 0.15 0.52 11.20
C PRO A 271 1.33 1.06 10.39
N SER A 272 1.15 1.21 9.07
CA SER A 272 2.18 1.60 8.10
C SER A 272 1.68 2.74 7.21
N ALA A 273 2.62 3.48 6.63
CA ALA A 273 2.35 4.37 5.51
C ALA A 273 2.50 3.60 4.19
N THR A 274 1.71 3.97 3.20
CA THR A 274 1.77 3.44 1.83
C THR A 274 2.39 4.49 0.91
N MET A 275 3.11 4.01 -0.10
CA MET A 275 3.51 4.78 -1.26
C MET A 275 2.45 4.61 -2.33
N THR A 276 1.97 5.73 -2.85
CA THR A 276 1.18 5.76 -4.08
C THR A 276 1.84 6.64 -5.11
N TRP A 277 1.49 6.39 -6.35
CA TRP A 277 1.90 7.23 -7.45
C TRP A 277 0.78 7.42 -8.45
N GLU A 278 0.77 8.57 -9.09
CA GLU A 278 -0.20 8.95 -10.11
C GLU A 278 0.52 9.39 -11.38
N GLU A 279 0.09 8.86 -12.52
CA GLU A 279 0.63 9.23 -13.83
C GLU A 279 -0.23 10.31 -14.47
N GLY A 280 0.27 11.55 -14.45
CA GLY A 280 -0.28 12.69 -15.16
C GLY A 280 0.59 13.08 -16.36
N THR A 281 0.88 14.37 -16.49
CA THR A 281 1.97 14.84 -17.39
C THR A 281 3.33 14.45 -16.84
N GLU A 282 3.46 14.42 -15.53
CA GLU A 282 4.60 13.89 -14.79
C GLU A 282 4.11 12.80 -13.84
N LEU A 283 5.03 11.96 -13.36
CA LEU A 283 4.73 10.98 -12.32
C LEU A 283 4.89 11.64 -10.96
N THR A 284 3.84 11.64 -10.15
CA THR A 284 3.89 12.13 -8.76
C THR A 284 3.91 10.95 -7.80
N LEU A 285 4.77 11.01 -6.79
CA LEU A 285 4.90 10.04 -5.72
C LEU A 285 4.39 10.67 -4.43
N ARG A 286 3.61 9.92 -3.66
CA ARG A 286 3.07 10.40 -2.39
C ARG A 286 3.15 9.31 -1.33
N ARG A 287 3.59 9.71 -0.15
CA ARG A 287 3.52 8.89 1.06
C ARG A 287 2.25 9.25 1.80
N GLN A 288 1.40 8.26 2.00
CA GLN A 288 0.10 8.47 2.61
C GLN A 288 -0.18 7.44 3.69
N ARG A 289 -0.99 7.83 4.67
CA ARG A 289 -1.43 6.95 5.75
C ARG A 289 -2.89 7.23 6.03
N THR A 290 -3.61 6.20 6.45
CA THR A 290 -5.01 6.34 6.82
C THR A 290 -5.15 6.48 8.34
N ALA A 291 -6.10 7.30 8.75
CA ALA A 291 -6.57 7.39 10.13
C ALA A 291 -8.08 7.18 10.15
N THR A 292 -8.54 6.28 11.00
CA THR A 292 -9.97 6.03 11.23
C THR A 292 -10.42 6.80 12.45
N LEU A 293 -11.43 7.64 12.28
CA LEU A 293 -12.14 8.31 13.36
C LEU A 293 -13.42 7.52 13.67
N VAL A 294 -13.61 7.16 14.93
CA VAL A 294 -14.86 6.61 15.44
C VAL A 294 -15.42 7.57 16.49
N VAL A 295 -16.64 8.04 16.25
CA VAL A 295 -17.33 8.99 17.12
C VAL A 295 -17.74 8.29 18.42
N SER A 296 -17.50 8.93 19.56
CA SER A 296 -17.99 8.40 20.84
C SER A 296 -19.51 8.37 20.86
N SER A 297 -20.12 7.30 21.39
CA SER A 297 -21.58 7.21 21.52
C SER A 297 -22.19 8.36 22.34
N ALA A 298 -21.41 8.97 23.24
CA ALA A 298 -21.80 10.16 23.99
C ALA A 298 -21.99 11.41 23.12
N ASN A 299 -21.41 11.43 21.92
CA ASN A 299 -21.45 12.54 20.97
C ASN A 299 -22.43 12.32 19.81
N TYR A 300 -23.18 11.21 19.82
CA TYR A 300 -24.14 10.92 18.75
C TYR A 300 -25.27 11.96 18.73
N THR A 301 -25.61 12.38 17.51
CA THR A 301 -26.76 13.24 17.23
C THR A 301 -27.73 12.51 16.31
N ASN A 302 -28.98 12.96 16.26
CA ASN A 302 -29.97 12.40 15.33
C ASN A 302 -29.55 12.52 13.86
N ASP A 303 -28.74 13.54 13.52
CA ASP A 303 -28.23 13.70 12.16
C ASP A 303 -27.11 12.69 11.88
N LEU A 304 -26.19 12.47 12.83
CA LEU A 304 -25.16 11.45 12.68
C LEU A 304 -25.76 10.03 12.58
N LEU A 305 -26.77 9.72 13.38
CA LEU A 305 -27.45 8.42 13.37
C LEU A 305 -28.13 8.12 12.03
N ARG A 306 -28.61 9.15 11.32
CA ARG A 306 -29.23 9.05 9.99
C ARG A 306 -28.25 9.34 8.85
N SER A 307 -26.97 9.47 9.15
CA SER A 307 -25.98 9.88 8.17
C SER A 307 -25.42 8.72 7.37
N ASN A 308 -24.82 9.05 6.23
CA ASN A 308 -23.98 8.11 5.49
C ASN A 308 -22.69 7.72 6.22
N ALA A 309 -22.30 8.42 7.30
CA ALA A 309 -21.17 8.06 8.15
C ALA A 309 -21.50 6.98 9.19
N ASN A 310 -22.78 6.65 9.37
CA ASN A 310 -23.20 5.57 10.25
C ASN A 310 -23.16 4.23 9.52
N CYS A 311 -22.24 3.37 9.94
CA CYS A 311 -22.17 1.99 9.52
C CYS A 311 -22.53 1.07 10.70
N PRO A 312 -23.78 0.60 10.83
CA PRO A 312 -24.12 -0.29 11.93
C PRO A 312 -23.26 -1.56 11.94
N ASP A 313 -22.88 -2.03 13.13
CA ASP A 313 -22.20 -3.32 13.29
C ASP A 313 -23.16 -4.51 13.04
N ASP A 314 -22.63 -5.74 13.14
CA ASP A 314 -23.40 -6.97 12.93
C ASP A 314 -24.60 -7.11 13.89
N ASP A 315 -24.55 -6.45 15.05
CA ASP A 315 -25.62 -6.42 16.05
C ASP A 315 -26.62 -5.26 15.81
N GLY A 316 -26.38 -4.44 14.77
CA GLY A 316 -27.18 -3.27 14.42
C GLY A 316 -26.92 -2.04 15.30
N ASN A 317 -25.86 -2.04 16.12
CA ASN A 317 -25.49 -0.86 16.90
C ASN A 317 -24.85 0.19 15.99
N PRO A 318 -25.16 1.49 16.17
CA PRO A 318 -24.55 2.54 15.37
C PRO A 318 -23.03 2.61 15.57
N ASN A 319 -22.28 2.55 14.49
CA ASN A 319 -20.84 2.81 14.46
C ASN A 319 -20.58 3.93 13.44
N ILE A 320 -20.43 5.14 13.98
CA ILE A 320 -20.33 6.37 13.20
C ILE A 320 -18.88 6.79 13.09
N GLY A 321 -18.41 7.04 11.87
CA GLY A 321 -17.03 7.43 11.67
C GLY A 321 -16.62 7.64 10.23
N TRP A 322 -15.33 7.85 10.04
CA TRP A 322 -14.71 8.15 8.75
C TRP A 322 -13.31 7.57 8.69
N ILE A 323 -12.83 7.31 7.48
CA ILE A 323 -11.42 7.02 7.21
C ILE A 323 -10.85 8.21 6.46
N ARG A 324 -9.83 8.85 7.01
CA ARG A 324 -9.10 9.96 6.38
C ARG A 324 -7.76 9.50 5.88
N THR A 325 -7.48 9.73 4.61
CA THR A 325 -6.16 9.53 4.01
C THR A 325 -5.44 10.86 3.98
N TYR A 326 -4.21 10.90 4.47
CA TYR A 326 -3.40 12.12 4.54
C TYR A 326 -1.97 11.85 4.11
N ASP A 327 -1.30 12.90 3.66
CA ASP A 327 0.10 12.91 3.31
C ASP A 327 0.95 12.88 4.59
N THR A 328 1.79 11.85 4.74
CA THR A 328 2.53 11.65 5.98
C THR A 328 3.63 12.69 6.19
N VAL A 329 4.06 13.39 5.15
CA VAL A 329 5.15 14.37 5.20
C VAL A 329 4.60 15.75 5.55
N THR A 330 3.55 16.17 4.86
CA THR A 330 2.98 17.53 4.99
C THR A 330 1.82 17.58 5.98
N GLY A 331 1.11 16.46 6.16
CA GLY A 331 -0.15 16.39 6.88
C GLY A 331 -1.36 16.86 6.06
N GLU A 332 -1.17 17.12 4.76
CA GLU A 332 -2.26 17.46 3.83
C GLU A 332 -3.31 16.35 3.79
N ILE A 333 -4.59 16.72 3.84
CA ILE A 333 -5.70 15.77 3.74
C ILE A 333 -5.94 15.50 2.25
N ILE A 334 -5.81 14.23 1.88
CA ILE A 334 -5.93 13.77 0.50
C ILE A 334 -7.39 13.40 0.21
N SER A 335 -8.00 12.62 1.10
CA SER A 335 -9.36 12.12 0.92
C SER A 335 -10.00 11.69 2.23
N ASP A 336 -11.33 11.69 2.24
CA ASP A 336 -12.16 11.12 3.31
C ASP A 336 -13.09 10.05 2.71
N SER A 337 -13.11 8.87 3.30
CA SER A 337 -14.16 7.87 3.11
C SER A 337 -15.25 8.09 4.15
N LEU A 338 -16.50 8.05 3.69
CA LEU A 338 -17.69 8.41 4.47
C LEU A 338 -18.20 7.26 5.34
N THR A 339 -17.33 6.39 5.85
CA THR A 339 -17.63 5.31 6.80
C THR A 339 -16.35 4.93 7.57
N PRO A 340 -16.45 4.38 8.79
CA PRO A 340 -15.29 3.85 9.51
C PRO A 340 -14.86 2.46 9.00
N ASP A 341 -15.68 1.82 8.17
CA ASP A 341 -15.42 0.53 7.54
C ASP A 341 -15.45 0.69 6.01
N PRO A 342 -14.35 0.36 5.30
CA PRO A 342 -14.27 0.52 3.84
C PRO A 342 -15.24 -0.39 3.06
N TYR A 343 -15.79 -1.44 3.68
CA TYR A 343 -16.75 -2.36 3.06
C TYR A 343 -18.19 -2.01 3.38
N CYS A 344 -18.41 -0.96 4.16
CA CYS A 344 -19.74 -0.59 4.56
C CYS A 344 -20.53 0.04 3.42
N LEU A 345 -21.68 -0.57 3.12
CA LEU A 345 -22.60 -0.12 2.09
C LEU A 345 -23.76 0.62 2.74
N VAL A 346 -23.63 1.94 2.87
CA VAL A 346 -24.72 2.76 3.39
C VAL A 346 -25.68 3.10 2.25
N CYS A 347 -26.90 2.56 2.33
CA CYS A 347 -28.01 2.79 1.39
C CYS A 347 -27.74 2.33 -0.06
N PHE A 348 -27.87 1.03 -0.33
CA PHE A 348 -28.11 0.54 -1.70
C PHE A 348 -29.56 0.85 -2.11
N GLY A 349 -29.75 1.96 -2.82
CA GLY A 349 -31.00 2.26 -3.51
C GLY A 349 -31.23 1.28 -4.67
N GLY A 350 -31.78 0.12 -4.38
CA GLY A 350 -32.25 -0.84 -5.37
C GLY A 350 -33.15 -1.86 -4.70
N GLY A 351 -34.46 -1.69 -4.83
CA GLY A 351 -35.40 -2.75 -4.48
C GLY A 351 -35.02 -4.03 -5.20
N LEU A 352 -34.89 -5.12 -4.45
CA LEU A 352 -35.05 -6.47 -4.98
C LEU A 352 -36.54 -6.77 -5.17
#